data_AF-A0A941TJ13-F1
#
_entry.id   AF-A0A941TJ13-F1
#
_cell.length_a   1.000
_cell.length_b   1.000
_cell.length_c   1.000
_cell.angle_alpha   90.00
_cell.angle_beta   90.00
_cell.angle_gamma   90.00
#
_symmetry.space_group_name_H-M   'P 1'
#
loop_
_entity.id
_entity.type
_entity.pdbx_description
1 polymer ?
#
loop_
_entity_poly.entity_id
_entity_poly.type
_entity_poly.pdbx_seq_one_letter_code
_entity_poly.pdbx_strand_id
1 'polypeptide(L)'
;TELNLADYFRANKMSFKPVVIEKVEETRAAFFSGRCDVYTTDASGLYSTRAANVPAPLTPDDFVVLPEIISKEPLGPAVRHGDQQFADIVRWSLFAMIDSEENGITSKNVDEMLKSENPTIKRILGVTPGIGKALGVDEKWVYNIVKQVGNYGESFERNVGMGSPLKIARGLNALWSKGGIQYAPPIR
;
A
#
# COMPACT_ATOMS: atom_id res chain seq x y z
N THR A 1 0.04 5.68 -16.72
CA THR A 1 1.17 4.84 -17.18
C THR A 1 1.66 5.20 -18.58
N GLU A 2 0.85 5.08 -19.64
CA GLU A 2 1.32 5.35 -21.02
C GLU A 2 1.86 6.77 -21.23
N LEU A 3 1.16 7.79 -20.73
CA LEU A 3 1.60 9.18 -20.82
C LEU A 3 2.93 9.41 -20.10
N ASN A 4 3.11 8.82 -18.91
CA ASN A 4 4.37 8.90 -18.16
C ASN A 4 5.55 8.31 -18.95
N LEU A 5 5.33 7.16 -19.61
CA LEU A 5 6.33 6.54 -20.48
C LEU A 5 6.69 7.45 -21.65
N ALA A 6 5.68 7.98 -22.35
CA ALA A 6 5.89 8.87 -23.49
C ALA A 6 6.67 10.13 -23.11
N ASP A 7 6.32 10.76 -21.98
CA ASP A 7 7.01 11.94 -21.48
C ASP A 7 8.43 11.64 -21.02
N TYR A 8 8.66 10.50 -20.34
CA TYR A 8 10.00 10.07 -19.94
C TYR A 8 10.92 9.85 -21.16
N PHE A 9 10.46 9.14 -22.18
CA PHE A 9 11.25 8.89 -23.38
C PHE A 9 11.53 10.19 -24.16
N ARG A 10 10.53 11.07 -24.29
CA ARG A 10 10.70 12.38 -24.94
C ARG A 10 11.73 13.24 -24.19
N ALA A 11 11.61 13.35 -22.87
CA ALA A 11 12.51 14.14 -22.04
C ALA A 11 13.98 13.65 -22.11
N ASN A 12 14.17 12.34 -22.23
CA ASN A 12 15.49 11.70 -22.31
C ASN A 12 15.99 11.47 -23.74
N LYS A 13 15.28 11.97 -24.76
CA LYS A 13 15.64 11.81 -26.19
C LYS A 13 15.80 10.34 -26.60
N MET A 14 14.98 9.46 -26.03
CA MET A 14 14.94 8.04 -26.31
C MET A 14 13.80 7.72 -27.29
N SER A 15 13.98 6.69 -28.10
CA SER A 15 12.92 6.13 -28.95
C SER A 15 12.26 4.92 -28.29
N PHE A 16 10.95 4.81 -28.39
CA PHE A 16 10.21 3.58 -28.07
C PHE A 16 9.10 3.34 -29.08
N LYS A 17 8.65 2.08 -29.15
CA LYS A 17 7.47 1.68 -29.91
C LYS A 17 6.43 1.17 -28.92
N PRO A 18 5.36 1.94 -28.60
CA PRO A 18 4.34 1.46 -27.69
C PRO A 18 3.59 0.29 -28.28
N VAL A 19 3.31 -0.71 -27.44
CA VAL A 19 2.37 -1.80 -27.73
C VAL A 19 1.25 -1.68 -26.70
N VAL A 20 0.17 -1.00 -27.09
CA VAL A 20 -0.97 -0.73 -26.20
C VAL A 20 -1.93 -1.90 -26.26
N ILE A 21 -2.19 -2.52 -25.12
CA ILE A 21 -3.08 -3.68 -24.97
C ILE A 21 -3.97 -3.41 -23.74
N GLU A 22 -5.28 -3.57 -23.90
CA GLU A 22 -6.26 -3.22 -22.86
C GLU A 22 -6.28 -4.23 -21.71
N LYS A 23 -6.15 -5.53 -22.01
CA LYS A 23 -6.25 -6.58 -21.01
C LYS A 23 -4.88 -6.92 -20.44
N VAL A 24 -4.76 -6.85 -19.12
CA VAL A 24 -3.51 -7.15 -18.40
C VAL A 24 -2.94 -8.53 -18.74
N GLU A 25 -3.78 -9.56 -18.91
CA GLU A 25 -3.30 -10.91 -19.26
C GLU A 25 -2.72 -10.98 -20.67
N GLU A 26 -3.30 -10.24 -21.62
CA GLU A 26 -2.79 -10.14 -22.98
C GLU A 26 -1.47 -9.34 -23.01
N THR A 27 -1.35 -8.28 -22.19
CA THR A 27 -0.10 -7.50 -22.04
C THR A 27 1.02 -8.36 -21.47
N ARG A 28 0.75 -9.14 -20.41
CA ARG A 28 1.72 -10.07 -19.81
C ARG A 28 2.15 -11.15 -20.81
N ALA A 29 1.21 -11.75 -21.53
CA ALA A 29 1.51 -12.76 -22.54
C ALA A 29 2.40 -12.18 -23.66
N ALA A 30 2.12 -10.95 -24.12
CA ALA A 30 2.97 -10.28 -25.11
C ALA A 30 4.39 -10.01 -24.59
N PHE A 31 4.54 -9.62 -23.33
CA PHE A 31 5.86 -9.44 -22.71
C PHE A 31 6.61 -10.77 -22.56
N PHE A 32 6.01 -11.76 -21.89
CA PHE A 32 6.69 -13.02 -21.59
C PHE A 32 6.96 -13.91 -22.81
N SER A 33 6.23 -13.71 -23.92
CA SER A 33 6.53 -14.37 -25.20
C SER A 33 7.67 -13.70 -25.98
N GLY A 34 8.23 -12.58 -25.49
CA GLY A 34 9.29 -11.84 -26.15
C GLY A 34 8.82 -10.92 -27.28
N ARG A 35 7.50 -10.67 -27.41
CA ARG A 35 6.97 -9.70 -28.38
C ARG A 35 7.26 -8.25 -27.96
N CYS A 36 7.48 -8.00 -26.66
CA CYS A 36 7.86 -6.71 -26.11
C CYS A 36 9.16 -6.84 -25.30
N ASP A 37 10.08 -5.90 -25.47
CA ASP A 37 11.37 -5.89 -24.75
C ASP A 37 11.23 -5.44 -23.29
N VAL A 38 10.23 -4.59 -22.99
CA VAL A 38 10.01 -3.97 -21.69
C VAL A 38 8.53 -3.98 -21.34
N TYR A 39 8.23 -4.21 -20.06
CA TYR A 39 6.89 -4.08 -19.48
C TYR A 39 6.89 -2.94 -18.46
N THR A 40 5.88 -2.06 -18.50
CA THR A 40 5.79 -0.89 -17.61
C THR A 40 4.43 -0.82 -16.91
N THR A 41 4.46 -0.59 -15.60
CA THR A 41 3.33 -0.22 -14.73
C THR A 41 3.92 0.39 -13.44
N ASP A 42 3.09 0.65 -12.43
CA ASP A 42 3.55 0.96 -11.08
C ASP A 42 4.53 -0.10 -10.54
N ALA A 43 5.50 0.32 -9.72
CA ALA A 43 6.56 -0.57 -9.23
C ALA A 43 5.99 -1.82 -8.52
N SER A 44 4.98 -1.66 -7.66
CA SER A 44 4.30 -2.78 -7.00
C SER A 44 3.71 -3.78 -7.97
N GLY A 45 3.06 -3.31 -9.04
CA GLY A 45 2.52 -4.14 -10.11
C GLY A 45 3.61 -4.90 -10.88
N LEU A 46 4.79 -4.32 -11.04
CA LEU A 46 5.97 -5.01 -11.62
C LEU A 46 6.44 -6.16 -10.72
N TYR A 47 6.63 -5.90 -9.42
CA TYR A 47 7.00 -6.95 -8.46
C TYR A 47 5.95 -8.06 -8.38
N SER A 48 4.67 -7.71 -8.36
CA SER A 48 3.57 -8.68 -8.37
C SER A 48 3.57 -9.53 -9.64
N THR A 49 3.69 -8.90 -10.81
CA THR A 49 3.72 -9.60 -12.10
C THR A 49 4.92 -10.55 -12.19
N ARG A 50 6.10 -10.09 -11.77
CA ARG A 50 7.31 -10.93 -11.73
C ARG A 50 7.17 -12.11 -10.76
N ALA A 51 6.57 -11.91 -9.59
CA ALA A 51 6.46 -12.96 -8.57
C ALA A 51 5.39 -14.01 -8.90
N ALA A 52 4.29 -13.62 -9.56
CA ALA A 52 3.10 -14.46 -9.69
C ALA A 52 2.75 -14.90 -11.12
N ASN A 53 3.27 -14.23 -12.15
CA ASN A 53 2.78 -14.40 -13.52
C ASN A 53 3.83 -14.86 -14.53
N VAL A 54 5.09 -15.08 -14.12
CA VAL A 54 6.11 -15.61 -15.02
C VAL A 54 5.75 -17.05 -15.42
N PRO A 55 5.57 -17.33 -16.73
CA PRO A 55 5.20 -18.67 -17.18
C PRO A 55 6.41 -19.60 -17.26
N ALA A 56 6.21 -20.88 -16.97
CA ALA A 56 7.22 -21.90 -17.22
C ALA A 56 7.58 -21.97 -18.73
N PRO A 57 8.85 -22.24 -19.10
CA PRO A 57 9.96 -22.64 -18.23
C PRO A 57 10.75 -21.48 -17.59
N LEU A 58 10.33 -20.23 -17.81
CA LEU A 58 10.97 -19.06 -17.20
C LEU A 58 10.65 -18.99 -15.70
N THR A 59 11.46 -18.21 -14.99
CA THR A 59 11.41 -18.01 -13.55
C THR A 59 11.43 -16.51 -13.22
N PRO A 60 10.97 -16.10 -12.02
CA PRO A 60 11.06 -14.70 -11.59
C PRO A 60 12.47 -14.10 -11.69
N ASP A 61 13.52 -14.92 -11.56
CA ASP A 61 14.92 -14.49 -11.60
C ASP A 61 15.39 -14.13 -13.02
N ASP A 62 14.66 -14.55 -14.06
CA ASP A 62 14.93 -14.17 -15.46
C ASP A 62 14.52 -12.72 -15.76
N PHE A 63 13.87 -12.04 -14.82
CA PHE A 63 13.32 -10.70 -15.00
C PHE A 63 13.81 -9.71 -13.92
N VAL A 64 14.25 -8.53 -14.36
CA VAL A 64 14.68 -7.45 -13.49
C VAL A 64 13.69 -6.28 -13.53
N VAL A 65 13.34 -5.76 -12.35
CA VAL A 65 12.69 -4.46 -12.22
C VAL A 65 13.80 -3.41 -12.19
N LEU A 66 13.84 -2.53 -13.19
CA LEU A 66 14.86 -1.48 -13.30
C LEU A 66 14.73 -0.45 -12.15
N PRO A 67 15.83 0.20 -11.75
CA PRO A 67 15.83 1.10 -10.59
C PRO A 67 15.12 2.45 -10.84
N GLU A 68 14.91 2.84 -12.09
CA GLU A 68 14.30 4.14 -12.43
C GLU A 68 12.81 4.19 -12.06
N ILE A 69 12.45 5.16 -11.21
CA ILE A 69 11.06 5.53 -10.94
C ILE A 69 10.73 6.79 -11.74
N ILE A 70 9.91 6.65 -12.78
CA ILE A 70 9.66 7.71 -13.77
C ILE A 70 8.40 8.53 -13.49
N SER A 71 7.58 8.15 -12.51
CA SER A 71 6.35 8.88 -12.13
C SER A 71 6.02 8.74 -10.64
N LYS A 72 5.12 9.59 -10.14
CA LYS A 72 4.56 9.52 -8.78
C LYS A 72 3.19 8.85 -8.85
N GLU A 73 3.03 7.69 -8.24
CA GLU A 73 1.79 6.90 -8.25
C GLU A 73 1.31 6.59 -6.81
N PRO A 74 0.80 7.58 -6.06
CA PRO A 74 0.35 7.37 -4.68
C PRO A 74 -0.98 6.59 -4.67
N LEU A 75 -0.90 5.29 -4.43
CA LEU A 75 -2.09 4.46 -4.26
C LEU A 75 -2.76 4.79 -2.92
N GLY A 76 -4.02 5.22 -2.99
CA GLY A 76 -4.82 5.56 -1.82
C GLY A 76 -6.28 5.16 -2.00
N PRO A 77 -7.04 5.06 -0.91
CA PRO A 77 -8.47 4.79 -1.00
C PRO A 77 -9.19 5.91 -1.77
N ALA A 78 -10.02 5.53 -2.74
CA ALA A 78 -10.85 6.45 -3.51
C ALA A 78 -12.33 6.20 -3.18
N VAL A 79 -13.08 7.28 -2.99
CA VAL A 79 -14.52 7.25 -2.70
C VAL A 79 -15.24 8.25 -3.59
N ARG A 80 -16.56 8.11 -3.72
CA ARG A 80 -17.37 9.09 -4.45
C ARG A 80 -17.44 10.42 -3.70
N HIS A 81 -17.55 11.51 -4.45
CA HIS A 81 -17.89 12.81 -3.87
C HIS A 81 -19.35 12.84 -3.35
N GLY A 82 -19.62 13.74 -2.40
CA GLY A 82 -20.95 13.96 -1.84
C GLY A 82 -21.29 13.10 -0.62
N ASP A 83 -20.37 12.24 -0.18
CA ASP A 83 -20.51 11.43 1.04
C ASP A 83 -19.28 11.63 1.95
N GLN A 84 -19.28 12.74 2.70
CA GLN A 84 -18.16 13.10 3.56
C GLN A 84 -17.98 12.11 4.71
N GLN A 85 -19.08 11.59 5.27
CA GLN A 85 -19.00 10.64 6.38
C GLN A 85 -18.30 9.35 5.95
N PHE A 86 -18.66 8.79 4.79
CA PHE A 86 -17.97 7.61 4.27
C PHE A 86 -16.51 7.92 3.93
N ALA A 87 -16.23 9.08 3.34
CA ALA A 87 -14.86 9.51 3.07
C ALA A 87 -14.02 9.61 4.35
N ASP A 88 -14.60 10.09 5.45
CA ASP A 88 -13.94 10.17 6.75
C ASP A 88 -13.69 8.78 7.32
N ILE A 89 -14.67 7.87 7.30
CA ILE A 89 -14.51 6.48 7.76
C ILE A 89 -13.36 5.78 7.02
N VAL A 90 -13.33 5.88 5.68
CA VAL A 90 -12.30 5.25 4.86
C VAL A 90 -10.92 5.85 5.15
N ARG A 91 -10.83 7.18 5.24
CA ARG A 91 -9.57 7.88 5.54
C ARG A 91 -9.03 7.53 6.92
N TRP A 92 -9.89 7.58 7.93
CA TRP A 92 -9.51 7.30 9.31
C TRP A 92 -9.19 5.82 9.53
N SER A 93 -9.76 4.90 8.75
CA SER A 93 -9.38 3.48 8.80
C SER A 93 -7.90 3.27 8.44
N LEU A 94 -7.41 3.94 7.38
CA LEU A 94 -5.99 3.89 7.02
C LEU A 94 -5.12 4.55 8.09
N PHE A 95 -5.52 5.73 8.58
CA PHE A 95 -4.76 6.44 9.63
C PHE A 95 -4.68 5.64 10.93
N ALA A 96 -5.75 4.95 11.32
CA ALA A 96 -5.74 4.07 12.49
C ALA A 96 -4.73 2.93 12.36
N MET A 97 -4.58 2.34 11.17
CA MET A 97 -3.56 1.31 10.93
C MET A 97 -2.14 1.86 11.06
N ILE A 98 -1.89 3.09 10.59
CA ILE A 98 -0.59 3.76 10.67
C ILE A 98 -0.29 4.18 12.12
N ASP A 99 -1.23 4.84 12.80
CA ASP A 99 -1.11 5.25 14.22
C ASP A 99 -0.88 4.03 15.13
N SER A 100 -1.53 2.91 14.84
CA SER A 100 -1.34 1.65 15.57
C SER A 100 0.08 1.10 15.39
N GLU A 101 0.63 1.14 14.18
CA GLU A 101 2.03 0.74 13.93
C GLU A 101 3.00 1.67 14.68
N GLU A 102 2.78 2.99 14.59
CA GLU A 102 3.62 3.99 15.26
C GLU A 102 3.62 3.84 16.78
N ASN A 103 2.50 3.41 17.37
CA ASN A 103 2.37 3.19 18.81
C ASN A 103 2.62 1.73 19.25
N GLY A 104 3.12 0.86 18.35
CA GLY A 104 3.45 -0.54 18.69
C GLY A 104 2.23 -1.42 19.02
N ILE A 105 1.04 -1.01 18.59
CA ILE A 105 -0.21 -1.77 18.74
C ILE A 105 -0.30 -2.74 17.55
N THR A 106 -0.43 -4.03 17.85
CA THR A 106 -0.42 -5.12 16.87
C THR A 106 -1.62 -6.03 17.06
N SER A 107 -1.97 -6.82 16.05
CA SER A 107 -3.02 -7.84 16.15
C SER A 107 -2.83 -8.81 17.35
N LYS A 108 -1.57 -9.01 17.77
CA LYS A 108 -1.18 -9.93 18.85
C LYS A 108 -1.32 -9.33 20.26
N ASN A 109 -1.09 -8.02 20.41
CA ASN A 109 -1.09 -7.36 21.73
C ASN A 109 -2.28 -6.40 21.95
N VAL A 110 -3.16 -6.20 20.96
CA VAL A 110 -4.25 -5.22 21.04
C VAL A 110 -5.19 -5.45 22.24
N ASP A 111 -5.42 -6.69 22.65
CA ASP A 111 -6.23 -7.01 23.84
C ASP A 111 -5.55 -6.57 25.15
N GLU A 112 -4.23 -6.70 25.22
CA GLU A 112 -3.44 -6.24 26.37
C GLU A 112 -3.35 -4.71 26.39
N MET A 113 -3.20 -4.09 25.22
CA MET A 113 -3.09 -2.64 25.07
C MET A 113 -4.34 -1.89 25.51
N LEU A 114 -5.51 -2.54 25.59
CA LEU A 114 -6.71 -1.98 26.22
C LEU A 114 -6.50 -1.59 27.70
N LYS A 115 -5.52 -2.21 28.37
CA LYS A 115 -5.16 -1.93 29.78
C LYS A 115 -4.02 -0.92 29.92
N SER A 116 -3.50 -0.39 28.81
CA SER A 116 -2.38 0.55 28.83
C SER A 116 -2.74 1.83 29.58
N GLU A 117 -1.83 2.34 30.42
CA GLU A 117 -1.99 3.63 31.09
C GLU A 117 -1.63 4.83 30.19
N ASN A 118 -1.06 4.58 29.00
CA ASN A 118 -0.71 5.64 28.05
C ASN A 118 -1.99 6.32 27.51
N PRO A 119 -2.19 7.64 27.72
CA PRO A 119 -3.39 8.34 27.27
C PRO A 119 -3.62 8.29 25.75
N THR A 120 -2.54 8.23 24.97
CA THR A 120 -2.63 8.10 23.50
C THR A 120 -3.20 6.75 23.11
N ILE A 121 -2.68 5.66 23.69
CA ILE A 121 -3.17 4.29 23.42
C ILE A 121 -4.62 4.15 23.88
N LYS A 122 -4.98 4.68 25.06
CA LYS A 122 -6.37 4.68 25.54
C LYS A 122 -7.32 5.36 24.55
N ARG A 123 -6.91 6.48 23.94
CA ARG A 123 -7.74 7.18 22.95
C ARG A 123 -7.81 6.45 21.62
N ILE A 124 -6.68 5.95 21.12
CA ILE A 124 -6.62 5.17 19.88
C ILE A 124 -7.56 3.96 19.97
N LEU A 125 -7.53 3.20 21.07
CA LEU A 125 -8.32 1.98 21.22
C LEU A 125 -9.75 2.20 21.73
N GLY A 126 -10.18 3.45 21.91
CA GLY A 126 -11.53 3.78 22.37
C GLY A 126 -11.81 3.47 23.85
N VAL A 127 -10.75 3.29 24.66
CA VAL A 127 -10.88 3.19 26.13
C VAL A 127 -11.29 4.55 26.71
N THR A 128 -10.72 5.63 26.17
CA THR A 128 -11.23 6.98 26.35
C THR A 128 -12.24 7.26 25.24
N PRO A 129 -13.54 7.42 25.54
CA PRO A 129 -14.58 7.53 24.52
C PRO A 129 -14.59 8.92 23.84
N GLY A 130 -15.21 9.00 22.66
CA GLY A 130 -15.59 10.24 21.99
C GLY A 130 -15.23 10.26 20.50
N ILE A 131 -14.15 9.58 20.11
CA ILE A 131 -13.65 9.59 18.73
C ILE A 131 -14.52 8.70 17.84
N GLY A 132 -14.86 7.49 18.29
CA GLY A 132 -15.74 6.61 17.52
C GLY A 132 -17.09 7.26 17.26
N LYS A 133 -17.72 7.82 18.30
CA LYS A 133 -18.97 8.55 18.17
C LYS A 133 -18.88 9.75 17.23
N ALA A 134 -17.79 10.54 17.29
CA ALA A 134 -17.59 11.67 16.38
C ALA A 134 -17.45 11.24 14.91
N LEU A 135 -16.86 10.05 14.68
CA LEU A 135 -16.76 9.43 13.36
C LEU A 135 -18.07 8.72 12.92
N GLY A 136 -19.02 8.53 13.83
CA GLY A 136 -20.28 7.82 13.59
C GLY A 136 -20.16 6.29 13.63
N VAL A 137 -19.18 5.75 14.37
CA VAL A 137 -18.93 4.31 14.54
C VAL A 137 -18.78 3.96 16.02
N ASP A 138 -18.65 2.65 16.33
CA ASP A 138 -18.37 2.18 17.69
C ASP A 138 -17.00 2.68 18.20
N GLU A 139 -16.86 2.97 19.50
CA GLU A 139 -15.59 3.43 20.08
C GLU A 139 -14.44 2.43 19.86
N LYS A 140 -14.73 1.13 19.75
CA LYS A 140 -13.74 0.09 19.48
C LYS A 140 -13.35 -0.04 18.00
N TRP A 141 -13.67 0.93 17.15
CA TRP A 141 -13.39 0.83 15.71
C TRP A 141 -11.92 0.54 15.38
N VAL A 142 -10.96 1.22 16.02
CA VAL A 142 -9.52 0.95 15.80
C VAL A 142 -9.13 -0.43 16.34
N TYR A 143 -9.58 -0.78 17.55
CA TYR A 143 -9.37 -2.10 18.13
C TYR A 143 -9.83 -3.20 17.15
N ASN A 144 -11.02 -3.05 16.57
CA ASN A 144 -11.58 -4.00 15.62
C ASN A 144 -10.77 -4.10 14.33
N ILE A 145 -10.26 -2.98 13.80
CA ILE A 145 -9.37 -2.97 12.61
C ILE A 145 -8.10 -3.75 12.93
N VAL A 146 -7.38 -3.37 14.00
CA VAL A 146 -6.09 -3.99 14.34
C VAL A 146 -6.26 -5.46 14.68
N LYS A 147 -7.34 -5.83 15.38
CA LYS A 147 -7.63 -7.22 15.74
C LYS A 147 -7.84 -8.10 14.51
N GLN A 148 -8.50 -7.58 13.47
CA GLN A 148 -8.87 -8.36 12.28
C GLN A 148 -7.76 -8.40 11.22
N VAL A 149 -7.11 -7.27 10.94
CA VAL A 149 -6.18 -7.16 9.80
C VAL A 149 -4.75 -6.78 10.20
N GLY A 150 -4.54 -6.44 11.48
CA GLY A 150 -3.27 -5.92 11.99
C GLY A 150 -3.11 -4.42 11.75
N ASN A 151 -2.00 -3.86 12.23
CA ASN A 151 -1.59 -2.49 11.89
C ASN A 151 -1.05 -2.40 10.46
N TYR A 152 -0.63 -1.20 10.03
CA TYR A 152 -0.12 -0.97 8.67
C TYR A 152 1.08 -1.86 8.34
N GLY A 153 2.07 -1.91 9.23
CA GLY A 153 3.27 -2.74 9.09
C GLY A 153 2.95 -4.24 8.99
N GLU A 154 2.03 -4.76 9.81
CA GLU A 154 1.59 -6.17 9.74
C GLU A 154 0.92 -6.50 8.41
N SER A 155 0.07 -5.60 7.92
CA SER A 155 -0.59 -5.76 6.62
C SER A 155 0.41 -5.69 5.47
N PHE A 156 1.35 -4.75 5.53
CA PHE A 156 2.42 -4.60 4.53
C PHE A 156 3.27 -5.87 4.47
N GLU A 157 3.84 -6.30 5.60
CA GLU A 157 4.79 -7.43 5.66
C GLU A 157 4.19 -8.75 5.19
N ARG A 158 2.93 -9.01 5.52
CA ARG A 158 2.24 -10.24 5.13
C ARG A 158 1.91 -10.29 3.64
N ASN A 159 1.54 -9.17 3.03
CA ASN A 159 1.01 -9.15 1.67
C ASN A 159 2.05 -8.82 0.61
N VAL A 160 2.93 -7.85 0.87
CA VAL A 160 3.87 -7.32 -0.13
C VAL A 160 5.31 -7.23 0.38
N GLY A 161 5.51 -7.22 1.69
CA GLY A 161 6.81 -7.02 2.31
C GLY A 161 7.71 -8.24 2.25
N MET A 162 8.72 -8.26 3.12
CA MET A 162 9.75 -9.31 3.14
C MET A 162 9.19 -10.67 3.58
N GLY A 163 8.06 -10.68 4.29
CA GLY A 163 7.30 -11.89 4.61
C GLY A 163 6.55 -12.50 3.43
N SER A 164 6.36 -11.78 2.33
CA SER A 164 5.59 -12.22 1.15
C SER A 164 6.48 -12.77 0.03
N PRO A 165 5.92 -13.40 -1.02
CA PRO A 165 6.65 -13.72 -2.25
C PRO A 165 7.19 -12.50 -3.01
N LEU A 166 6.62 -11.31 -2.80
CA LEU A 166 6.99 -10.09 -3.54
C LEU A 166 8.29 -9.45 -3.03
N LYS A 167 8.62 -9.65 -1.74
CA LYS A 167 9.86 -9.16 -1.10
C LYS A 167 10.10 -7.65 -1.30
N ILE A 168 9.06 -6.83 -1.23
CA ILE A 168 9.17 -5.38 -1.39
C ILE A 168 9.64 -4.77 -0.07
N ALA A 169 10.75 -4.04 -0.09
CA ALA A 169 11.19 -3.26 1.07
C ALA A 169 10.23 -2.08 1.33
N ARG A 170 10.10 -1.65 2.60
CA ARG A 170 9.18 -0.56 2.98
C ARG A 170 9.39 0.72 2.16
N GLY A 171 10.63 1.17 1.99
CA GLY A 171 10.95 2.39 1.22
C GLY A 171 10.10 3.58 1.66
N LEU A 172 9.46 4.27 0.70
CA LEU A 172 8.53 5.37 0.97
C LEU A 172 7.34 4.96 1.86
N ASN A 173 6.94 3.68 1.86
CA ASN A 173 5.88 3.16 2.70
C ASN A 173 6.32 2.91 4.16
N ALA A 174 7.56 3.22 4.54
CA ALA A 174 7.96 3.25 5.94
C ALA A 174 7.21 4.37 6.70
N LEU A 175 7.10 4.21 8.03
CA LEU A 175 6.65 5.29 8.90
C LEU A 175 7.50 6.55 8.67
N TRP A 176 6.88 7.72 8.81
CA TRP A 176 7.57 9.01 8.71
C TRP A 176 8.78 9.10 9.65
N SER A 177 8.66 8.56 10.87
CA SER A 177 9.72 8.51 11.88
C SER A 177 10.82 7.48 11.58
N LYS A 178 10.67 6.72 10.48
CA LYS A 178 11.60 5.68 9.99
C LYS A 178 12.08 5.96 8.56
N GLY A 179 12.01 7.23 8.12
CA GLY A 179 12.54 7.66 6.83
C GLY A 179 11.59 7.46 5.63
N GLY A 180 10.33 7.07 5.87
CA GLY A 180 9.29 7.02 4.84
C GLY A 180 8.36 8.23 4.89
N ILE A 181 7.18 8.08 4.27
CA ILE A 181 6.17 9.14 4.17
C ILE A 181 4.79 8.71 4.69
N GLN A 182 4.66 7.52 5.29
CA GLN A 182 3.41 7.14 5.95
C GLN A 182 3.28 7.93 7.26
N TYR A 183 2.41 8.92 7.23
CA TYR A 183 2.13 9.85 8.33
C TYR A 183 0.61 9.91 8.53
N ALA A 184 0.14 9.54 9.71
CA ALA A 184 -1.25 9.70 10.10
C ALA A 184 -1.41 10.98 10.94
N PRO A 185 -2.44 11.80 10.68
CA PRO A 185 -2.91 12.78 11.65
C PRO A 185 -3.26 12.07 12.96
N PRO A 186 -2.91 12.67 14.12
CA PRO A 186 -3.15 12.04 15.41
C PRO A 186 -4.65 11.81 15.64
N ILE A 187 -5.01 10.65 16.18
CA ILE A 187 -6.33 10.40 16.74
C ILE A 187 -6.44 11.19 18.06
N ARG A 188 -7.10 12.36 18.03
CA ARG A 188 -7.18 13.32 19.14
C ARG A 188 -8.44 14.17 19.11
#